data_AF-A0A7C4E5I5-F1
#
_entry.id   AF-A0A7C4E5I5-F1
#
_cell.length_a   1.000
_cell.length_b   1.000
_cell.length_c   1.000
_cell.angle_alpha   90.00
_cell.angle_beta   90.00
_cell.angle_gamma   90.00
#
_symmetry.space_group_name_H-M   'P 1'
#
loop_
_entity.id
_entity.type
_entity.pdbx_description
1 polymer ?
#
loop_
_entity_poly.entity_id
_entity_poly.type
_entity_poly.pdbx_seq_one_letter_code
_entity_poly.pdbx_strand_id
1 'polypeptide(L)'
;MKEELAAEDALRLHVLLAGEVHAVRIDEGARVLHALTPKGEARIALNPRGNAQRYVQRVRELLGGHAFGVPGGYPIHLRRWTRLGRASAQTLEALLKLGEPDALAAVAQSDALTDELARRLWWAAQPSPPAEIARAMLQQPAVRNGTMGAVLVEHLVESLPFEADPNAALQTLRGLLACRLLSPEARRKLWQRGAHRPHDRIAFLEHCPDDLPPDPPRPLPEGLPSNPAARLLARCYAGSGQAYLRAAEAALERPATHEAAYLLFDVLGAYFADGRDAGGLPVPARERSALEALARVSQDDAAPILTRTTAVGALMRRHLEPVVAPLVGHLRALRGLP
;
A
#
# COMPACT_ATOMS: atom_id res chain seq x y z
N MET A 1 6.15 -22.56 -39.32
CA MET A 1 6.83 -21.33 -39.79
C MET A 1 6.97 -20.41 -38.60
N LYS A 2 8.19 -20.10 -38.15
CA LYS A 2 8.39 -19.04 -37.15
C LYS A 2 8.01 -17.73 -37.81
N GLU A 3 6.99 -17.05 -37.31
CA GLU A 3 6.71 -15.66 -37.73
C GLU A 3 7.89 -14.81 -37.25
N GLU A 4 8.69 -14.33 -38.20
CA GLU A 4 9.86 -13.49 -37.95
C GLU A 4 9.45 -12.02 -37.79
N LEU A 5 10.26 -11.24 -37.06
CA LEU A 5 10.11 -9.79 -37.01
C LEU A 5 10.22 -9.21 -38.43
N ALA A 6 9.50 -8.12 -38.70
CA ALA A 6 9.70 -7.40 -39.95
C ALA A 6 11.17 -6.96 -40.04
N ALA A 7 11.81 -7.16 -41.20
CA ALA A 7 13.25 -6.91 -41.36
C ALA A 7 13.65 -5.46 -40.98
N GLU A 8 12.79 -4.49 -41.28
CA GLU A 8 12.98 -3.08 -40.91
C GLU A 8 12.93 -2.86 -39.39
N ASP A 9 11.96 -3.47 -38.71
CA ASP A 9 11.85 -3.41 -37.24
C ASP A 9 13.04 -4.09 -36.58
N ALA A 10 13.43 -5.28 -37.06
CA ALA A 10 14.58 -6.01 -36.54
C ALA A 10 15.87 -5.17 -36.66
N LEU A 11 16.10 -4.54 -37.81
CA LEU A 11 17.24 -3.64 -38.02
C LEU A 11 17.21 -2.46 -37.04
N ARG A 12 16.05 -1.78 -36.91
CA ARG A 12 15.89 -0.65 -35.98
C ARG A 12 16.12 -1.05 -34.52
N LEU A 13 15.62 -2.20 -34.11
CA LEU A 13 15.82 -2.75 -32.78
C LEU A 13 17.30 -3.07 -32.52
N HIS A 14 17.98 -3.71 -33.47
CA HIS A 14 19.42 -3.98 -33.34
C HIS A 14 20.25 -2.69 -33.28
N VAL A 15 19.92 -1.67 -34.07
CA VAL A 15 20.59 -0.35 -34.01
C VAL A 15 20.37 0.31 -32.65
N LEU A 16 19.14 0.28 -32.13
CA LEU A 16 18.84 0.80 -30.79
C LEU A 16 19.65 0.07 -29.70
N LEU A 17 19.69 -1.26 -29.76
CA LEU A 17 20.38 -2.10 -28.78
C LEU A 17 21.91 -2.09 -28.92
N ALA A 18 22.45 -1.60 -30.04
CA ALA A 18 23.89 -1.33 -30.15
C ALA A 18 24.33 -0.14 -29.27
N GLY A 19 23.39 0.73 -28.90
CA GLY A 19 23.60 1.83 -27.96
C GLY A 19 23.24 1.49 -26.51
N GLU A 20 23.43 2.45 -25.62
CA GLU A 20 23.03 2.30 -24.21
C GLU A 20 21.53 2.53 -24.04
N VAL A 21 20.84 1.51 -23.52
CA VAL A 21 19.40 1.55 -23.17
C VAL A 21 19.26 1.32 -21.67
N HIS A 22 18.54 2.23 -20.99
CA HIS A 22 18.25 2.16 -19.57
C HIS A 22 16.98 1.36 -19.26
N ALA A 23 15.92 1.55 -20.04
CA ALA A 23 14.64 0.87 -19.87
C ALA A 23 13.85 0.84 -21.18
N VAL A 24 12.91 -0.09 -21.30
CA VAL A 24 12.04 -0.25 -22.46
C VAL A 24 10.60 -0.40 -22.00
N ARG A 25 9.67 0.27 -22.69
CA ARG A 25 8.22 0.01 -22.60
C ARG A 25 7.64 -0.21 -23.99
N ILE A 26 6.64 -1.08 -24.08
CA ILE A 26 5.97 -1.40 -25.34
C ILE A 26 4.50 -1.01 -25.19
N ASP A 27 4.05 -0.08 -26.03
CA ASP A 27 2.64 0.21 -26.19
C ASP A 27 2.08 -0.77 -27.23
N GLU A 28 1.44 -1.84 -26.79
CA GLU A 28 0.89 -2.88 -27.67
C GLU A 28 -0.27 -2.36 -28.54
N GLY A 29 -1.04 -1.39 -28.03
CA GLY A 29 -2.17 -0.80 -28.75
C GLY A 29 -1.72 0.15 -29.85
N ALA A 30 -0.81 1.07 -29.52
CA ALA A 30 -0.20 1.98 -30.49
C ALA A 30 0.82 1.27 -31.39
N ARG A 31 1.27 0.07 -31.00
CA ARG A 31 2.35 -0.70 -31.64
C ARG A 31 3.63 0.11 -31.72
N VAL A 32 4.05 0.68 -30.59
CA VAL A 32 5.27 1.48 -30.49
C VAL A 32 6.12 0.96 -29.34
N LEU A 33 7.41 0.71 -29.62
CA LEU A 33 8.42 0.53 -28.59
C LEU A 33 9.03 1.88 -28.24
N HIS A 34 9.05 2.21 -26.95
CA HIS A 34 9.78 3.34 -26.41
C HIS A 34 10.99 2.82 -25.64
N ALA A 35 12.13 3.48 -25.81
CA ALA A 35 13.36 3.18 -25.08
C ALA A 35 13.90 4.44 -24.41
N LEU A 36 14.20 4.33 -23.12
CA LEU A 36 14.88 5.37 -22.37
C LEU A 36 16.39 5.19 -22.57
N THR A 37 17.03 6.22 -23.09
CA THR A 37 18.49 6.25 -23.34
C THR A 37 19.12 7.44 -22.61
N PRO A 38 20.46 7.50 -22.47
CA PRO A 38 21.12 8.66 -21.90
C PRO A 38 20.81 9.99 -22.63
N LYS A 39 20.45 9.93 -23.92
CA LYS A 39 20.13 11.10 -24.76
C LYS A 39 18.64 11.47 -24.76
N GLY A 40 17.81 10.73 -24.05
CA GLY A 40 16.35 10.91 -24.02
C GLY A 40 15.58 9.69 -24.54
N GLU A 41 14.33 9.91 -24.93
CA GLU A 41 13.43 8.85 -25.39
C GLU A 41 13.59 8.57 -26.89
N ALA A 42 13.88 7.31 -27.23
CA ALA A 42 13.83 6.79 -28.59
C ALA A 42 12.50 6.04 -28.84
N ARG A 43 12.01 6.08 -30.08
CA ARG A 43 10.74 5.46 -30.48
C ARG A 43 10.91 4.61 -31.72
N ILE A 44 10.34 3.42 -31.72
CA ILE A 44 10.28 2.52 -32.87
C ILE A 44 8.83 2.10 -33.09
N ALA A 45 8.26 2.52 -34.21
CA ALA A 45 6.97 2.00 -34.65
C ALA A 45 7.16 0.53 -35.07
N LEU A 46 6.32 -0.35 -34.52
CA LEU A 46 6.32 -1.79 -34.77
C LEU A 46 5.28 -2.12 -35.85
N ASN A 47 5.69 -2.94 -36.81
CA ASN A 47 4.93 -3.33 -37.98
C ASN A 47 4.66 -4.84 -37.94
N PRO A 48 3.79 -5.32 -37.02
CA PRO A 48 3.55 -6.74 -36.85
C PRO A 48 3.02 -7.38 -38.13
N ARG A 49 3.72 -8.43 -38.60
CA ARG A 49 3.26 -9.27 -39.69
C ARG A 49 2.51 -10.45 -39.09
N GLY A 50 1.19 -10.48 -39.24
CA GLY A 50 0.35 -11.54 -38.68
C GLY A 50 -0.07 -11.27 -37.24
N ASN A 51 0.10 -12.24 -36.34
CA ASN A 51 -0.43 -12.14 -34.98
C ASN A 51 0.38 -11.13 -34.13
N ALA A 52 -0.25 -10.03 -33.74
CA ALA A 52 0.39 -8.95 -32.98
C ALA A 52 0.95 -9.40 -31.63
N GLN A 53 0.27 -10.29 -30.92
CA GLN A 53 0.72 -10.78 -29.61
C GLN A 53 1.99 -11.63 -29.74
N ARG A 54 2.04 -12.53 -30.72
CA ARG A 54 3.26 -13.30 -31.04
C ARG A 54 4.40 -12.40 -31.50
N TYR A 55 4.08 -11.34 -32.24
CA TYR A 55 5.06 -10.36 -32.68
C TYR A 55 5.71 -9.64 -31.48
N VAL A 56 4.90 -9.13 -30.54
CA VAL A 56 5.39 -8.50 -29.31
C VAL A 56 6.22 -9.49 -28.49
N GLN A 57 5.77 -10.74 -28.34
CA GLN A 57 6.55 -11.78 -27.67
C GLN A 57 7.92 -11.97 -28.32
N ARG A 58 8.00 -11.92 -29.64
CA ARG A 58 9.27 -12.03 -30.36
C ARG A 58 10.18 -10.80 -30.19
N VAL A 59 9.60 -9.60 -30.10
CA VAL A 59 10.34 -8.38 -29.72
C VAL A 59 10.92 -8.56 -28.31
N ARG A 60 10.13 -9.03 -27.34
CA ARG A 60 10.58 -9.28 -25.97
C ARG A 60 11.67 -10.35 -25.87
N GLU A 61 11.61 -11.40 -26.69
CA GLU A 61 12.67 -12.41 -26.80
C GLU A 61 13.99 -11.81 -27.32
N LEU A 62 13.93 -10.92 -28.30
CA LEU A 62 15.11 -10.21 -28.82
C LEU A 62 15.70 -9.27 -27.76
N LEU A 63 14.85 -8.52 -27.05
CA LEU A 63 15.26 -7.67 -25.93
C LEU A 63 15.92 -8.48 -24.80
N GLY A 64 15.33 -9.61 -24.42
CA GLY A 64 15.87 -10.50 -23.38
C GLY A 64 17.19 -11.13 -23.77
N GLY A 65 17.32 -11.57 -25.03
CA GLY A 65 18.59 -12.10 -25.54
C GLY A 65 19.73 -11.08 -25.48
N HIS A 66 19.43 -9.81 -25.74
CA HIS A 66 20.41 -8.73 -25.60
C HIS A 66 20.68 -8.38 -24.12
N ALA A 67 19.65 -8.22 -23.30
CA ALA A 67 19.77 -7.78 -21.92
C ALA A 67 20.54 -8.79 -21.04
N PHE A 68 20.42 -10.09 -21.31
CA PHE A 68 21.08 -11.14 -20.56
C PHE A 68 22.27 -11.79 -21.28
N GLY A 69 22.54 -11.40 -22.54
CA GLY A 69 23.67 -11.93 -23.32
C GLY A 69 23.56 -13.41 -23.70
N VAL A 70 22.36 -14.01 -23.61
CA VAL A 70 22.12 -15.43 -23.94
C VAL A 70 21.15 -15.54 -25.12
N PRO A 71 21.52 -16.17 -26.25
CA PRO A 71 20.59 -16.46 -27.33
C PRO A 71 19.41 -17.30 -26.83
N GLY A 72 18.19 -16.77 -26.89
CA GLY A 72 16.99 -17.42 -26.35
C GLY A 72 16.76 -17.23 -24.85
N GLY A 73 17.49 -16.32 -24.20
CA GLY A 73 17.40 -15.99 -22.77
C GLY A 73 16.15 -15.23 -22.35
N TYR A 74 14.97 -15.56 -22.90
CA TYR A 74 13.72 -15.03 -22.38
C TYR A 74 13.38 -15.76 -21.06
N PRO A 75 13.29 -15.08 -19.91
CA PRO A 75 12.94 -15.73 -18.66
C PRO A 75 11.47 -16.14 -18.70
N ILE A 76 11.19 -17.40 -19.07
CA ILE A 76 9.84 -18.00 -19.10
C ILE A 76 9.21 -18.03 -17.68
N HIS A 77 10.00 -17.78 -16.64
CA HIS A 77 9.55 -17.68 -15.25
C HIS A 77 10.26 -16.53 -14.49
N LEU A 78 9.90 -15.28 -14.79
CA LEU A 78 10.33 -14.10 -14.03
C LEU A 78 10.12 -14.26 -12.51
N ARG A 79 9.03 -14.92 -12.11
CA ARG A 79 8.69 -15.23 -10.69
C ARG A 79 9.66 -16.18 -9.99
N ARG A 80 10.43 -17.01 -10.72
CA ARG A 80 11.47 -17.88 -10.11
C ARG A 80 12.77 -17.13 -9.85
N TRP A 81 13.07 -16.09 -10.63
CA TRP A 81 14.30 -15.32 -10.52
C TRP A 81 14.33 -14.41 -9.29
N THR A 82 13.21 -13.81 -8.91
CA THR A 82 13.09 -13.03 -7.68
C THR A 82 13.29 -13.88 -6.41
N ARG A 83 13.04 -15.19 -6.46
CA ARG A 83 13.23 -16.12 -5.33
C ARG A 83 14.67 -16.66 -5.19
N LEU A 84 15.53 -16.50 -6.19
CA LEU A 84 16.92 -16.98 -6.17
C LEU A 84 17.88 -16.03 -5.41
N GLY A 85 17.34 -15.04 -4.70
CA GLY A 85 17.94 -14.59 -3.44
C GLY A 85 18.95 -13.44 -3.51
N ARG A 86 19.44 -13.00 -4.68
CA ARG A 86 20.18 -11.73 -4.83
C ARG A 86 20.09 -11.20 -6.26
N ALA A 87 19.01 -10.50 -6.60
CA ALA A 87 19.03 -9.67 -7.80
C ALA A 87 20.09 -8.58 -7.58
N SER A 88 21.18 -8.60 -8.35
CA SER A 88 22.16 -7.50 -8.33
C SER A 88 21.54 -6.30 -9.04
N ALA A 89 22.07 -5.09 -8.80
CA ALA A 89 21.64 -3.89 -9.53
C ALA A 89 21.65 -4.10 -11.06
N GLN A 90 22.66 -4.83 -11.58
CA GLN A 90 22.75 -5.19 -12.99
C GLN A 90 21.57 -6.06 -13.47
N THR A 91 21.11 -7.00 -12.65
CA THR A 91 19.93 -7.82 -12.97
C THR A 91 18.67 -6.97 -13.04
N LEU A 92 18.49 -6.02 -12.11
CA LEU A 92 17.34 -5.11 -12.13
C LEU A 92 17.36 -4.22 -13.38
N GLU A 93 18.53 -3.69 -13.75
CA GLU A 93 18.69 -2.93 -15.00
C GLU A 93 18.35 -3.76 -16.23
N ALA A 94 18.76 -5.04 -16.29
CA ALA A 94 18.42 -5.93 -17.40
C ALA A 94 16.90 -6.17 -17.49
N LEU A 95 16.22 -6.35 -16.35
CA LEU A 95 14.77 -6.56 -16.29
C LEU A 95 13.98 -5.35 -16.85
N LEU A 96 14.44 -4.13 -16.58
CA LEU A 96 13.83 -2.91 -17.12
C LEU A 96 13.90 -2.79 -18.64
N LYS A 97 14.78 -3.56 -19.31
CA LYS A 97 14.95 -3.55 -20.77
C LYS A 97 14.04 -4.53 -21.49
N LEU A 98 13.25 -5.33 -20.78
CA LEU A 98 12.44 -6.40 -21.37
C LEU A 98 11.13 -5.92 -21.99
N GLY A 99 10.61 -4.76 -21.57
CA GLY A 99 9.29 -4.30 -22.00
C GLY A 99 8.15 -5.23 -21.55
N GLU A 100 8.35 -5.93 -20.43
CA GLU A 100 7.43 -6.93 -19.87
C GLU A 100 6.87 -6.43 -18.53
N PRO A 101 5.53 -6.34 -18.37
CA PRO A 101 4.90 -5.85 -17.14
C PRO A 101 5.30 -6.63 -15.88
N ASP A 102 5.40 -7.95 -15.98
CA ASP A 102 5.82 -8.82 -14.86
C ASP A 102 7.25 -8.52 -14.40
N ALA A 103 8.13 -8.06 -15.30
CA ALA A 103 9.49 -7.68 -14.96
C ALA A 103 9.50 -6.37 -14.15
N LEU A 104 8.63 -5.42 -14.47
CA LEU A 104 8.49 -4.18 -13.70
C LEU A 104 8.00 -4.48 -12.27
N ALA A 105 6.99 -5.34 -12.12
CA ALA A 105 6.49 -5.74 -10.81
C ALA A 105 7.56 -6.45 -9.96
N ALA A 106 8.41 -7.26 -10.60
CA ALA A 106 9.54 -7.92 -9.95
C ALA A 106 10.61 -6.93 -9.46
N VAL A 107 10.96 -5.93 -10.28
CA VAL A 107 11.94 -4.90 -9.92
C VAL A 107 11.41 -4.00 -8.79
N ALA A 108 10.12 -3.65 -8.82
CA ALA A 108 9.49 -2.81 -7.79
C ALA A 108 9.51 -3.44 -6.39
N GLN A 109 9.54 -4.77 -6.30
CA GLN A 109 9.58 -5.52 -5.04
C GLN A 109 11.01 -5.83 -4.56
N SER A 110 12.04 -5.43 -5.29
CA SER A 110 13.42 -5.78 -4.93
C SER A 110 13.97 -4.88 -3.82
N ASP A 111 14.59 -5.49 -2.81
CA ASP A 111 15.31 -4.77 -1.74
C ASP A 111 16.55 -4.02 -2.25
N ALA A 112 17.03 -4.33 -3.46
CA ALA A 112 18.14 -3.65 -4.12
C ALA A 112 17.69 -2.43 -4.98
N LEU A 113 16.40 -2.07 -4.92
CA LEU A 113 15.85 -0.94 -5.68
C LEU A 113 16.41 0.40 -5.17
N THR A 114 17.14 1.11 -6.03
CA THR A 114 17.62 2.47 -5.77
C THR A 114 16.63 3.52 -6.30
N ASP A 115 16.77 4.78 -5.87
CA ASP A 115 15.92 5.89 -6.37
C ASP A 115 16.05 6.08 -7.90
N GLU A 116 17.25 5.92 -8.47
CA GLU A 116 17.47 6.02 -9.92
C GLU A 116 16.86 4.83 -10.68
N LEU A 117 16.93 3.60 -10.14
CA LEU A 117 16.23 2.46 -10.74
C LEU A 117 14.71 2.64 -10.64
N ALA A 118 14.21 3.19 -9.54
CA ALA A 118 12.81 3.53 -9.36
C ALA A 118 12.34 4.56 -10.39
N ARG A 119 13.14 5.59 -10.70
CA ARG A 119 12.83 6.57 -11.75
C ARG A 119 12.71 5.91 -13.13
N ARG A 120 13.64 5.02 -13.48
CA ARG A 120 13.61 4.27 -14.77
C ARG A 120 12.42 3.32 -14.84
N LEU A 121 12.12 2.65 -13.73
CA LEU A 121 10.95 1.78 -13.61
C LEU A 121 9.66 2.57 -13.77
N TRP A 122 9.56 3.72 -13.11
CA TRP A 122 8.39 4.60 -13.19
C TRP A 122 8.14 5.10 -14.61
N TRP A 123 9.21 5.43 -15.34
CA TRP A 123 9.14 5.74 -16.76
C TRP A 123 8.66 4.54 -17.60
N ALA A 124 9.16 3.34 -17.32
CA ALA A 124 8.80 2.13 -18.07
C ALA A 124 7.33 1.69 -17.82
N ALA A 125 6.76 2.05 -16.67
CA ALA A 125 5.38 1.75 -16.32
C ALA A 125 4.33 2.68 -16.98
N GLN A 126 4.77 3.72 -17.70
CA GLN A 126 3.88 4.67 -18.39
C GLN A 126 3.17 4.05 -19.61
N PRO A 127 1.99 4.56 -20.03
CA PRO A 127 1.32 5.79 -19.56
C PRO A 127 0.39 5.61 -18.35
N SER A 128 0.18 4.38 -17.89
CA SER A 128 -0.77 4.09 -16.81
C SER A 128 -0.10 3.19 -15.76
N PRO A 129 0.78 3.75 -14.91
CA PRO A 129 1.49 2.96 -13.92
C PRO A 129 0.50 2.41 -12.86
N PRO A 130 0.48 1.09 -12.62
CA PRO A 130 -0.37 0.49 -11.59
C PRO A 130 -0.03 1.03 -10.19
N ALA A 131 -1.06 1.29 -9.38
CA ALA A 131 -0.88 1.72 -7.99
C ALA A 131 -0.06 0.69 -7.18
N GLU A 132 -0.14 -0.60 -7.52
CA GLU A 132 0.67 -1.67 -6.93
C GLU A 132 2.18 -1.44 -7.07
N ILE A 133 2.62 -0.97 -8.23
CA ILE A 133 4.03 -0.66 -8.48
C ILE A 133 4.47 0.51 -7.60
N ALA A 134 3.69 1.59 -7.55
CA ALA A 134 3.99 2.75 -6.71
C ALA A 134 4.04 2.38 -5.22
N ARG A 135 3.07 1.57 -4.76
CA ARG A 135 3.05 1.03 -3.39
C ARG A 135 4.30 0.23 -3.07
N ALA A 136 4.70 -0.70 -3.94
CA ALA A 136 5.87 -1.55 -3.73
C ALA A 136 7.16 -0.73 -3.68
N MET A 137 7.32 0.23 -4.60
CA MET A 137 8.48 1.13 -4.62
C MET A 137 8.57 1.97 -3.33
N LEU A 138 7.44 2.49 -2.80
CA LEU A 138 7.44 3.30 -1.57
C LEU A 138 7.79 2.53 -0.30
N GLN A 139 7.70 1.20 -0.30
CA GLN A 139 8.19 0.39 0.82
C GLN A 139 9.72 0.43 0.93
N GLN A 140 10.42 0.75 -0.16
CA GLN A 140 11.88 0.75 -0.20
C GLN A 140 12.45 2.04 0.38
N PRO A 141 13.29 2.00 1.44
CA PRO A 141 13.82 3.20 2.08
C PRO A 141 14.61 4.10 1.13
N ALA A 142 15.35 3.52 0.17
CA ALA A 142 16.13 4.28 -0.81
C ALA A 142 15.25 5.12 -1.74
N VAL A 143 14.08 4.63 -2.11
CA VAL A 143 13.10 5.35 -2.95
C VAL A 143 12.32 6.37 -2.13
N ARG A 144 11.83 5.94 -0.96
CA ARG A 144 11.06 6.79 -0.05
C ARG A 144 11.83 8.04 0.37
N ASN A 145 13.12 7.90 0.64
CA ASN A 145 13.99 9.01 1.04
C ASN A 145 14.61 9.76 -0.14
N GLY A 146 14.37 9.28 -1.36
CA GLY A 146 14.86 9.89 -2.60
C GLY A 146 13.85 10.84 -3.25
N THR A 147 14.13 11.20 -4.50
CA THR A 147 13.28 12.12 -5.27
C THR A 147 11.98 11.48 -5.69
N MET A 148 11.97 10.15 -5.92
CA MET A 148 10.79 9.43 -6.37
C MET A 148 9.72 9.33 -5.28
N GLY A 149 10.07 9.39 -4.00
CA GLY A 149 9.11 9.32 -2.91
C GLY A 149 7.95 10.31 -3.06
N ALA A 150 8.26 11.58 -3.36
CA ALA A 150 7.24 12.61 -3.55
C ALA A 150 6.35 12.34 -4.78
N VAL A 151 6.96 11.96 -5.91
CA VAL A 151 6.25 11.66 -7.17
C VAL A 151 5.26 10.50 -6.98
N LEU A 152 5.68 9.44 -6.29
CA LEU A 152 4.84 8.26 -6.04
C LEU A 152 3.69 8.58 -5.06
N VAL A 153 3.95 9.41 -4.05
CA VAL A 153 2.93 9.86 -3.10
C VAL A 153 1.85 10.68 -3.80
N GLU A 154 2.24 11.63 -4.63
CA GLU A 154 1.32 12.45 -5.42
C GLU A 154 0.42 11.57 -6.30
N HIS A 155 1.03 10.66 -7.08
CA HIS A 155 0.29 9.71 -7.91
C HIS A 155 -0.70 8.86 -7.12
N LEU A 156 -0.27 8.30 -5.98
CA LEU A 156 -1.13 7.45 -5.16
C LEU A 156 -2.31 8.24 -4.57
N VAL A 157 -2.08 9.47 -4.12
CA VAL A 157 -3.15 10.36 -3.62
C VAL A 157 -4.17 10.66 -4.72
N GLU A 158 -3.72 10.93 -5.95
CA GLU A 158 -4.57 11.19 -7.10
C GLU A 158 -5.35 9.94 -7.56
N SER A 159 -4.74 8.75 -7.47
CA SER A 159 -5.37 7.49 -7.88
C SER A 159 -6.37 6.94 -6.85
N LEU A 160 -6.19 7.25 -5.55
CA LEU A 160 -6.97 6.66 -4.45
C LEU A 160 -8.49 6.85 -4.59
N PRO A 161 -9.02 7.98 -5.09
CA PRO A 161 -10.44 8.14 -5.39
C PRO A 161 -11.04 7.07 -6.29
N PHE A 162 -10.22 6.53 -7.20
CA PHE A 162 -10.60 5.55 -8.22
C PHE A 162 -10.34 4.10 -7.78
N GLU A 163 -9.69 3.89 -6.63
CA GLU A 163 -9.44 2.54 -6.09
C GLU A 163 -10.76 1.90 -5.63
N ALA A 164 -11.10 0.79 -6.29
CA ALA A 164 -12.33 0.04 -6.08
C ALA A 164 -12.17 -1.02 -5.00
N ASP A 165 -10.97 -1.61 -4.87
CA ASP A 165 -10.70 -2.60 -3.83
C ASP A 165 -10.45 -1.92 -2.47
N PRO A 166 -11.31 -2.13 -1.46
CA PRO A 166 -11.10 -1.56 -0.13
C PRO A 166 -9.78 -2.00 0.53
N ASN A 167 -9.27 -3.20 0.23
CA ASN A 167 -8.00 -3.65 0.79
C ASN A 167 -6.83 -2.90 0.15
N ALA A 168 -6.79 -2.80 -1.18
CA ALA A 168 -5.80 -1.98 -1.88
C ALA A 168 -5.85 -0.51 -1.46
N ALA A 169 -7.04 0.07 -1.25
CA ALA A 169 -7.20 1.43 -0.74
C ALA A 169 -6.61 1.59 0.67
N LEU A 170 -6.92 0.66 1.57
CA LEU A 170 -6.38 0.64 2.93
C LEU A 170 -4.87 0.48 2.95
N GLN A 171 -4.31 -0.45 2.17
CA GLN A 171 -2.87 -0.65 2.03
C GLN A 171 -2.17 0.62 1.49
N THR A 172 -2.78 1.29 0.52
CA THR A 172 -2.28 2.57 0.01
C THR A 172 -2.23 3.64 1.11
N LEU A 173 -3.33 3.81 1.84
CA LEU A 173 -3.42 4.79 2.94
C LEU A 173 -2.38 4.53 4.04
N ARG A 174 -2.18 3.26 4.42
CA ARG A 174 -1.15 2.87 5.39
C ARG A 174 0.24 3.27 4.90
N GLY A 175 0.59 2.92 3.66
CA GLY A 175 1.87 3.30 3.06
C GLY A 175 2.10 4.82 3.00
N LEU A 176 1.07 5.57 2.59
CA LEU A 176 1.11 7.03 2.51
C LEU A 176 1.31 7.69 3.88
N LEU A 177 0.64 7.20 4.93
CA LEU A 177 0.80 7.74 6.29
C LEU A 177 2.13 7.33 6.92
N ALA A 178 2.59 6.10 6.67
CA ALA A 178 3.86 5.60 7.17
C ALA A 178 5.07 6.35 6.58
N CYS A 179 4.98 6.84 5.33
CA CYS A 179 6.10 7.53 4.68
C CYS A 179 6.35 8.96 5.19
N ARG A 180 5.36 9.59 5.84
CA ARG A 180 5.42 10.97 6.37
C ARG A 180 5.78 12.05 5.32
N LEU A 181 5.56 11.77 4.04
CA LEU A 181 5.76 12.72 2.93
C LEU A 181 4.49 13.51 2.57
N LEU A 182 3.35 13.17 3.17
CA LEU A 182 2.08 13.83 2.87
C LEU A 182 2.08 15.29 3.33
N SER A 183 1.62 16.19 2.46
CA SER A 183 1.35 17.57 2.86
C SER A 183 0.20 17.62 3.89
N PRO A 184 0.15 18.65 4.77
CA PRO A 184 -0.96 18.82 5.72
C PRO A 184 -2.32 18.93 5.03
N GLU A 185 -2.37 19.45 3.80
CA GLU A 185 -3.60 19.53 3.01
C GLU A 185 -4.03 18.15 2.49
N ALA A 186 -3.11 17.39 1.88
CA ALA A 186 -3.39 16.04 1.41
C ALA A 186 -3.87 15.15 2.56
N ARG A 187 -3.20 15.22 3.72
CA ARG A 187 -3.59 14.47 4.92
C ARG A 187 -5.00 14.82 5.40
N ARG A 188 -5.38 16.10 5.41
CA ARG A 188 -6.75 16.54 5.76
C ARG A 188 -7.78 16.00 4.77
N LYS A 189 -7.51 16.08 3.46
CA LYS A 189 -8.39 15.53 2.41
C LYS A 189 -8.60 14.02 2.58
N LEU A 190 -7.52 13.26 2.83
CA LEU A 190 -7.57 11.83 3.10
C LEU A 190 -8.38 11.50 4.36
N TRP A 191 -8.25 12.27 5.43
CA TRP A 191 -9.06 12.08 6.64
C TRP A 191 -10.57 12.32 6.39
N GLN A 192 -10.90 13.38 5.64
CA GLN A 192 -12.29 13.73 5.31
C GLN A 192 -12.96 12.66 4.45
N ARG A 193 -12.24 12.05 3.52
CA ARG A 193 -12.73 10.91 2.73
C ARG A 193 -13.24 9.77 3.63
N GLY A 194 -12.56 9.52 4.75
CA GLY A 194 -12.94 8.51 5.74
C GLY A 194 -14.30 8.75 6.42
N ALA A 195 -14.95 9.91 6.23
CA ALA A 195 -16.31 10.15 6.71
C ALA A 195 -17.34 9.25 6.03
N HIS A 196 -17.18 8.98 4.73
CA HIS A 196 -18.08 8.10 3.98
C HIS A 196 -17.61 6.65 3.95
N ARG A 197 -16.30 6.43 4.17
CA ARG A 197 -15.65 5.11 4.23
C ARG A 197 -14.90 4.97 5.56
N PRO A 198 -15.57 4.58 6.66
CA PRO A 198 -14.95 4.56 7.98
C PRO A 198 -13.69 3.69 8.09
N HIS A 199 -13.58 2.63 7.28
CA HIS A 199 -12.40 1.77 7.22
C HIS A 199 -11.14 2.49 6.68
N ASP A 200 -11.28 3.56 5.87
CA ASP A 200 -10.14 4.37 5.44
C ASP A 200 -9.44 5.05 6.63
N ARG A 201 -10.17 5.26 7.75
CA ARG A 201 -9.59 5.85 8.97
C ARG A 201 -8.71 4.89 9.74
N ILE A 202 -8.78 3.57 9.50
CA ILE A 202 -7.96 2.58 10.23
C ILE A 202 -6.47 2.90 10.07
N ALA A 203 -6.04 3.29 8.87
CA ALA A 203 -4.65 3.69 8.62
C ALA A 203 -4.22 4.92 9.45
N PHE A 204 -5.14 5.86 9.71
CA PHE A 204 -4.88 7.02 10.57
C PHE A 204 -4.78 6.63 12.04
N LEU A 205 -5.66 5.72 12.49
CA LEU A 205 -5.64 5.17 13.85
C LEU A 205 -4.31 4.46 14.11
N GLU A 206 -3.79 3.72 13.13
CA GLU A 206 -2.51 3.02 13.22
C GLU A 206 -1.30 3.96 13.27
N HIS A 207 -1.20 4.90 12.32
CA HIS A 207 0.05 5.64 12.09
C HIS A 207 0.13 7.03 12.75
N CYS A 208 -1.01 7.65 13.05
CA CYS A 208 -1.05 8.99 13.61
C CYS A 208 -2.16 9.20 14.66
N PRO A 209 -2.29 8.31 15.64
CA PRO A 209 -3.37 8.35 16.64
C PRO A 209 -3.42 9.64 17.46
N ASP A 210 -2.27 10.29 17.71
CA ASP A 210 -2.17 11.48 18.54
C ASP A 210 -2.29 12.80 17.78
N ASP A 211 -2.28 12.74 16.44
CA ASP A 211 -2.27 13.90 15.53
C ASP A 211 -3.47 13.85 14.57
N LEU A 212 -4.59 13.33 15.09
CA LEU A 212 -5.89 13.35 14.41
C LEU A 212 -6.55 14.73 14.56
N PRO A 213 -7.36 15.18 13.58
CA PRO A 213 -8.17 16.38 13.73
C PRO A 213 -9.03 16.29 15.00
N PRO A 214 -8.83 17.19 15.98
CA PRO A 214 -9.33 16.98 17.33
C PRO A 214 -10.84 17.16 17.42
N ASP A 215 -11.47 16.33 18.24
CA ASP A 215 -12.83 16.53 18.76
C ASP A 215 -12.76 17.27 20.11
N PRO A 216 -13.90 17.73 20.68
CA PRO A 216 -13.91 18.36 21.99
C PRO A 216 -13.30 17.44 23.07
N PRO A 217 -12.27 17.89 23.82
CA PRO A 217 -11.62 17.08 24.84
C PRO A 217 -12.53 16.89 26.06
N ARG A 218 -12.27 15.84 26.84
CA ARG A 218 -12.91 15.60 28.15
C ARG A 218 -12.02 16.14 29.28
N PRO A 219 -12.60 16.71 30.34
CA PRO A 219 -11.82 17.17 31.49
C PRO A 219 -11.19 15.97 32.21
N LEU A 220 -9.87 16.03 32.42
CA LEU A 220 -9.16 14.98 33.14
C LEU A 220 -9.47 15.04 34.65
N PRO A 221 -9.61 13.89 35.33
CA PRO A 221 -9.77 13.87 36.76
C PRO A 221 -8.48 14.32 37.45
N GLU A 222 -8.62 14.97 38.60
CA GLU A 222 -7.48 15.34 39.45
C GLU A 222 -6.88 14.12 40.15
N GLY A 223 -5.62 14.22 40.58
CA GLY A 223 -4.97 13.16 41.36
C GLY A 223 -4.58 11.91 40.57
N LEU A 224 -4.40 12.03 39.24
CA LEU A 224 -3.94 10.91 38.43
C LEU A 224 -2.55 10.41 38.86
N PRO A 225 -2.37 9.08 39.02
CA PRO A 225 -1.06 8.53 39.33
C PRO A 225 -0.11 8.69 38.14
N SER A 226 1.19 8.73 38.40
CA SER A 226 2.21 8.72 37.33
C SER A 226 2.50 7.31 36.84
N ASN A 227 1.56 6.70 36.11
CA ASN A 227 1.70 5.36 35.52
C ASN A 227 1.25 5.31 34.05
N PRO A 228 1.59 4.23 33.30
CA PRO A 228 1.21 4.10 31.89
C PRO A 228 -0.30 4.20 31.64
N ALA A 229 -1.12 3.56 32.48
CA ALA A 229 -2.57 3.59 32.36
C ALA A 229 -3.15 5.02 32.49
N ALA A 230 -2.59 5.85 33.38
CA ALA A 230 -3.00 7.24 33.53
C ALA A 230 -2.58 8.09 32.31
N ARG A 231 -1.44 7.80 31.68
CA ARG A 231 -1.05 8.45 30.41
C ARG A 231 -1.97 8.05 29.27
N LEU A 232 -2.34 6.76 29.18
CA LEU A 232 -3.33 6.29 28.20
C LEU A 232 -4.70 6.95 28.43
N LEU A 233 -5.13 7.09 29.68
CA LEU A 233 -6.36 7.80 30.02
C LEU A 233 -6.28 9.28 29.58
N ALA A 234 -5.18 9.97 29.89
CA ALA A 234 -4.92 11.34 29.43
C ALA A 234 -5.00 11.45 27.90
N ARG A 235 -4.39 10.49 27.20
CA ARG A 235 -4.43 10.38 25.75
C ARG A 235 -5.86 10.19 25.24
N CYS A 236 -6.67 9.33 25.85
CA CYS A 236 -8.07 9.11 25.48
C CYS A 236 -8.95 10.35 25.69
N TYR A 237 -8.67 11.15 26.73
CA TYR A 237 -9.44 12.35 27.07
C TYR A 237 -9.03 13.58 26.23
N ALA A 238 -7.83 13.59 25.66
CA ALA A 238 -7.39 14.63 24.74
C ALA A 238 -8.29 14.70 23.49
N GLY A 239 -8.28 15.84 22.80
CA GLY A 239 -9.13 16.03 21.63
C GLY A 239 -8.82 15.05 20.49
N SER A 240 -7.54 14.72 20.26
CA SER A 240 -7.14 13.68 19.30
C SER A 240 -7.56 12.28 19.76
N GLY A 241 -7.53 11.99 21.07
CA GLY A 241 -8.05 10.75 21.63
C GLY A 241 -9.57 10.60 21.48
N GLN A 242 -10.33 11.66 21.69
CA GLN A 242 -11.78 11.63 21.44
C GLN A 242 -12.09 11.41 19.94
N ALA A 243 -11.30 12.01 19.06
CA ALA A 243 -11.39 11.75 17.62
C ALA A 243 -11.01 10.31 17.26
N TYR A 244 -9.98 9.74 17.90
CA TYR A 244 -9.58 8.34 17.77
C TYR A 244 -10.73 7.40 18.13
N LEU A 245 -11.31 7.58 19.33
CA LEU A 245 -12.40 6.75 19.84
C LEU A 245 -13.61 6.77 18.91
N ARG A 246 -14.02 7.96 18.45
CA ARG A 246 -15.14 8.11 17.50
C ARG A 246 -14.85 7.43 16.16
N ALA A 247 -13.64 7.59 15.63
CA ALA A 247 -13.26 6.99 14.35
C ALA A 247 -13.15 5.46 14.44
N ALA A 248 -12.60 4.94 15.54
CA ALA A 248 -12.55 3.51 15.83
C ALA A 248 -13.96 2.90 15.95
N GLU A 249 -14.87 3.57 16.65
CA GLU A 249 -16.27 3.15 16.75
C GLU A 249 -16.93 3.05 15.37
N ALA A 250 -16.81 4.09 14.55
CA ALA A 250 -17.38 4.10 13.21
C ALA A 250 -16.77 3.01 12.29
N ALA A 251 -15.49 2.69 12.48
CA ALA A 251 -14.81 1.64 11.72
C ALA A 251 -15.26 0.24 12.17
N LEU A 252 -15.47 0.02 13.48
CA LEU A 252 -15.98 -1.23 14.05
C LEU A 252 -17.43 -1.51 13.63
N GLU A 253 -18.28 -0.49 13.54
CA GLU A 253 -19.67 -0.65 13.09
C GLU A 253 -19.76 -0.97 11.59
N ARG A 254 -18.76 -0.56 10.80
CA ARG A 254 -18.77 -0.69 9.33
C ARG A 254 -17.45 -1.20 8.74
N PRO A 255 -16.94 -2.37 9.16
CA PRO A 255 -15.77 -2.98 8.53
C PRO A 255 -16.10 -3.35 7.09
N ALA A 256 -15.18 -3.05 6.17
CA ALA A 256 -15.36 -3.35 4.74
C ALA A 256 -15.05 -4.81 4.40
N THR A 257 -13.97 -5.33 4.97
CA THR A 257 -13.39 -6.64 4.65
C THR A 257 -12.88 -7.33 5.92
N HIS A 258 -12.50 -8.60 5.77
CA HIS A 258 -11.85 -9.37 6.85
C HIS A 258 -10.52 -8.74 7.26
N GLU A 259 -9.71 -8.33 6.28
CA GLU A 259 -8.42 -7.66 6.51
C GLU A 259 -8.59 -6.36 7.30
N ALA A 260 -9.58 -5.53 6.94
CA ALA A 260 -9.88 -4.31 7.69
C ALA A 260 -10.33 -4.61 9.12
N ALA A 261 -11.11 -5.67 9.35
CA ALA A 261 -11.54 -6.06 10.69
C ALA A 261 -10.36 -6.53 11.54
N TYR A 262 -9.54 -7.46 11.03
CA TYR A 262 -8.36 -7.93 11.73
C TYR A 262 -7.39 -6.80 12.08
N LEU A 263 -7.10 -5.93 11.10
CA LEU A 263 -6.22 -4.78 11.33
C LEU A 263 -6.77 -3.85 12.42
N LEU A 264 -8.07 -3.55 12.40
CA LEU A 264 -8.66 -2.66 13.41
C LEU A 264 -8.57 -3.25 14.83
N PHE A 265 -8.74 -4.57 14.99
CA PHE A 265 -8.62 -5.22 16.29
C PHE A 265 -7.18 -5.12 16.82
N ASP A 266 -6.18 -5.39 15.97
CA ASP A 266 -4.78 -5.24 16.36
C ASP A 266 -4.40 -3.78 16.67
N VAL A 267 -4.89 -2.82 15.87
CA VAL A 267 -4.68 -1.38 16.08
C VAL A 267 -5.29 -0.92 17.41
N LEU A 268 -6.48 -1.43 17.76
CA LEU A 268 -7.10 -1.17 19.07
C LEU A 268 -6.24 -1.74 20.20
N GLY A 269 -5.89 -3.04 20.15
CA GLY A 269 -5.05 -3.66 21.16
C GLY A 269 -3.73 -2.93 21.39
N ALA A 270 -3.07 -2.52 20.29
CA ALA A 270 -1.83 -1.75 20.35
C ALA A 270 -2.02 -0.36 20.97
N TYR A 271 -3.08 0.36 20.60
CA TYR A 271 -3.36 1.69 21.16
C TYR A 271 -3.65 1.65 22.66
N PHE A 272 -4.35 0.60 23.13
CA PHE A 272 -4.78 0.44 24.52
C PHE A 272 -3.84 -0.40 25.39
N ALA A 273 -2.68 -0.83 24.89
CA ALA A 273 -1.79 -1.79 25.57
C ALA A 273 -1.45 -1.43 27.03
N ASP A 274 -1.29 -0.14 27.33
CA ASP A 274 -0.99 0.40 28.67
C ASP A 274 -2.19 0.36 29.65
N GLY A 275 -3.38 -0.04 29.19
CA GLY A 275 -4.63 -0.06 29.95
C GLY A 275 -4.88 -1.31 30.79
N ARG A 276 -3.97 -2.29 30.78
CA ARG A 276 -4.16 -3.59 31.46
C ARG A 276 -4.32 -3.48 32.98
N ASP A 277 -3.73 -2.45 33.58
CA ASP A 277 -3.75 -2.21 35.04
C ASP A 277 -4.53 -0.92 35.38
N ALA A 278 -5.66 -0.68 34.70
CA ALA A 278 -6.48 0.52 34.90
C ALA A 278 -7.26 0.54 36.23
N GLY A 279 -7.32 -0.58 36.97
CA GLY A 279 -8.02 -0.74 38.25
C GLY A 279 -7.81 0.38 39.27
N GLY A 280 -6.61 0.96 39.33
CA GLY A 280 -6.27 2.03 40.27
C GLY A 280 -6.62 3.46 39.82
N LEU A 281 -7.21 3.65 38.65
CA LEU A 281 -7.50 4.99 38.11
C LEU A 281 -8.74 5.62 38.77
N PRO A 282 -8.71 6.92 39.11
CA PRO A 282 -9.83 7.67 39.72
C PRO A 282 -10.90 8.05 38.68
N VAL A 283 -11.41 7.07 37.95
CA VAL A 283 -12.48 7.20 36.93
C VAL A 283 -13.64 6.24 37.22
N PRO A 284 -14.80 6.37 36.57
CA PRO A 284 -15.88 5.39 36.75
C PRO A 284 -15.44 3.96 36.44
N ALA A 285 -16.01 2.97 37.13
CA ALA A 285 -15.68 1.55 36.94
C ALA A 285 -15.82 1.10 35.47
N ARG A 286 -16.84 1.64 34.77
CA ARG A 286 -17.07 1.39 33.34
C ARG A 286 -15.87 1.78 32.47
N GLU A 287 -15.21 2.91 32.77
CA GLU A 287 -14.05 3.38 32.00
C GLU A 287 -12.80 2.53 32.29
N ARG A 288 -12.60 2.11 33.55
CA ARG A 288 -11.53 1.16 33.90
C ARG A 288 -11.68 -0.17 33.17
N SER A 289 -12.89 -0.75 33.22
CA SER A 289 -13.19 -2.00 32.50
C SER A 289 -13.05 -1.84 30.99
N ALA A 290 -13.37 -0.67 30.43
CA ALA A 290 -13.15 -0.39 29.01
C ALA A 290 -11.66 -0.39 28.64
N LEU A 291 -10.81 0.27 29.43
CA LEU A 291 -9.35 0.26 29.22
C LEU A 291 -8.77 -1.16 29.29
N GLU A 292 -9.16 -1.93 30.30
CA GLU A 292 -8.66 -3.31 30.50
C GLU A 292 -9.13 -4.25 29.39
N ALA A 293 -10.38 -4.13 28.94
CA ALA A 293 -10.93 -4.95 27.86
C ALA A 293 -10.26 -4.62 26.52
N LEU A 294 -10.19 -3.33 26.17
CA LEU A 294 -9.59 -2.89 24.91
C LEU A 294 -8.08 -3.22 24.83
N ALA A 295 -7.37 -3.24 25.96
CA ALA A 295 -5.95 -3.60 26.03
C ALA A 295 -5.65 -5.09 25.71
N ARG A 296 -6.69 -5.93 25.62
CA ARG A 296 -6.58 -7.37 25.34
C ARG A 296 -7.07 -7.74 23.94
N VAL A 297 -7.64 -6.79 23.20
CA VAL A 297 -8.18 -7.04 21.86
C VAL A 297 -7.06 -7.39 20.89
N SER A 298 -7.29 -8.40 20.08
CA SER A 298 -6.44 -8.71 18.92
C SER A 298 -7.27 -9.32 17.80
N GLN A 299 -6.66 -9.50 16.62
CA GLN A 299 -7.29 -10.22 15.52
C GLN A 299 -7.79 -11.62 15.90
N ASP A 300 -7.25 -12.25 16.95
CA ASP A 300 -7.65 -13.57 17.43
C ASP A 300 -9.08 -13.60 17.95
N ASP A 301 -9.65 -12.47 18.37
CA ASP A 301 -11.05 -12.37 18.77
C ASP A 301 -12.00 -12.55 17.57
N ALA A 302 -11.58 -12.08 16.39
CA ALA A 302 -12.36 -12.18 15.15
C ALA A 302 -12.08 -13.49 14.38
N ALA A 303 -10.90 -14.09 14.55
CA ALA A 303 -10.46 -15.24 13.77
C ALA A 303 -11.40 -16.46 13.82
N PRO A 304 -11.96 -16.87 14.99
CA PRO A 304 -12.93 -17.98 15.05
C PRO A 304 -14.19 -17.76 14.22
N ILE A 305 -14.56 -16.51 13.95
CA ILE A 305 -15.75 -16.15 13.17
C ILE A 305 -15.36 -16.05 11.69
N LEU A 306 -14.35 -15.25 11.39
CA LEU A 306 -13.98 -14.86 10.04
C LEU A 306 -13.31 -16.00 9.24
N THR A 307 -12.58 -16.90 9.89
CA THR A 307 -12.01 -18.09 9.22
C THR A 307 -13.06 -19.07 8.70
N ARG A 308 -14.29 -19.01 9.19
CA ARG A 308 -15.39 -19.93 8.84
C ARG A 308 -16.37 -19.34 7.82
N THR A 309 -16.08 -18.17 7.28
CA THR A 309 -16.98 -17.48 6.35
C THR A 309 -16.18 -16.72 5.29
N THR A 310 -16.76 -16.54 4.11
CA THR A 310 -16.25 -15.60 3.09
C THR A 310 -17.14 -14.36 2.98
N ALA A 311 -18.11 -14.21 3.89
CA ALA A 311 -19.04 -13.11 3.90
C ALA A 311 -18.32 -11.76 4.03
N VAL A 312 -18.80 -10.77 3.29
CA VAL A 312 -18.38 -9.36 3.37
C VAL A 312 -19.59 -8.46 3.62
N GLY A 313 -19.36 -7.19 3.98
CA GLY A 313 -20.44 -6.21 4.16
C GLY A 313 -21.42 -6.58 5.28
N ALA A 314 -22.73 -6.48 5.01
CA ALA A 314 -23.77 -6.62 6.04
C ALA A 314 -23.79 -7.99 6.73
N LEU A 315 -23.55 -9.07 5.97
CA LEU A 315 -23.54 -10.42 6.53
C LEU A 315 -22.32 -10.63 7.45
N MET A 316 -21.15 -10.13 7.04
CA MET A 316 -19.94 -10.13 7.88
C MET A 316 -20.17 -9.38 9.19
N ARG A 317 -20.79 -8.20 9.13
CA ARG A 317 -21.14 -7.40 10.33
C ARG A 317 -22.01 -8.19 11.30
N ARG A 318 -23.05 -8.86 10.80
CA ARG A 318 -23.92 -9.70 11.64
C ARG A 318 -23.15 -10.83 12.32
N HIS A 319 -22.16 -11.42 11.65
CA HIS A 319 -21.31 -12.45 12.25
C HIS A 319 -20.35 -11.89 13.30
N LEU A 320 -19.82 -10.68 13.09
CA LEU A 320 -18.91 -10.01 14.01
C LEU A 320 -19.61 -9.32 15.19
N GLU A 321 -20.92 -9.11 15.12
CA GLU A 321 -21.70 -8.42 16.16
C GLU A 321 -21.40 -8.89 17.61
N PRO A 322 -21.28 -10.21 17.91
CA PRO A 322 -21.01 -10.67 19.27
C PRO A 322 -19.68 -10.19 19.84
N VAL A 323 -18.68 -9.93 18.99
CA VAL A 323 -17.37 -9.41 19.39
C VAL A 323 -17.28 -7.90 19.23
N VAL A 324 -17.98 -7.31 18.25
CA VAL A 324 -17.95 -5.88 17.96
C VAL A 324 -18.77 -5.05 18.96
N ALA A 325 -19.98 -5.51 19.31
CA ALA A 325 -20.88 -4.73 20.17
C ALA A 325 -20.27 -4.41 21.56
N PRO A 326 -19.58 -5.34 22.26
CA PRO A 326 -18.88 -5.01 23.49
C PRO A 326 -17.79 -3.95 23.30
N LEU A 327 -17.00 -4.04 22.22
CA LEU A 327 -15.94 -3.07 21.92
C LEU A 327 -16.49 -1.67 21.66
N VAL A 328 -17.59 -1.56 20.92
CA VAL A 328 -18.30 -0.29 20.73
C VAL A 328 -18.76 0.27 22.07
N GLY A 329 -19.30 -0.56 22.97
CA GLY A 329 -19.70 -0.15 24.32
C GLY A 329 -18.53 0.39 25.17
N HIS A 330 -17.34 -0.21 25.04
CA HIS A 330 -16.11 0.24 25.70
C HIS A 330 -15.61 1.56 25.12
N LEU A 331 -15.60 1.73 23.80
CA LEU A 331 -15.23 3.00 23.16
C LEU A 331 -16.19 4.13 23.57
N ARG A 332 -17.50 3.87 23.59
CA ARG A 332 -18.52 4.84 24.07
C ARG A 332 -18.30 5.23 25.53
N ALA A 333 -17.93 4.29 26.39
CA ALA A 333 -17.60 4.58 27.78
C ALA A 333 -16.48 5.64 27.89
N LEU A 334 -15.40 5.45 27.13
CA LEU A 334 -14.25 6.36 27.10
C LEU A 334 -14.55 7.69 26.39
N ARG A 335 -15.63 7.75 25.62
CA ARG A 335 -16.19 8.99 25.06
C ARG A 335 -17.16 9.71 26.02
N GLY A 336 -17.45 9.13 27.19
CA GLY A 336 -18.46 9.65 28.11
C GLY A 336 -19.90 9.49 27.61
N LEU A 337 -20.13 8.55 26.70
CA LEU A 337 -21.44 8.24 26.13
C LEU A 337 -22.08 7.04 26.87
N PRO A 338 -23.43 6.92 26.85
CA PRO A 338 -24.15 5.83 27.50
C PRO A 338 -23.77 4.45 27.00
#